data_AF-A0A930GWC2-F1
#
_entry.id   AF-A0A930GWC2-F1
#
_cell.length_a   1.000
_cell.length_b   1.000
_cell.length_c   1.000
_cell.angle_alpha   90.00
_cell.angle_beta   90.00
_cell.angle_gamma   90.00
#
_symmetry.space_group_name_H-M   'P 1'
#
loop_
_entity.id
_entity.type
_entity.pdbx_description
1 polymer ?
#
loop_
_entity_poly.entity_id
_entity_poly.type
_entity_poly.pdbx_seq_one_letter_code
_entity_poly.pdbx_strand_id
1 'polypeptide(L)'
;MNFVNKIYELAEQIDYHHKMLNHRAAWLLLSTVAVWSLSDNHPIPAIVASILIMGFYAVIITNDLKAKYGDKLIADGWKIHIKKAIKMLEAEILEGCEESEQQKLLDLLEEKCHSRIKFKNFLKHRPFLIAYVFWAWMFYENLIAFLRYIK
;
A
#
# COMPACT_ATOMS: atom_id res chain seq x y z
N MET A 1 10.69 22.18 -16.32
CA MET A 1 10.14 21.40 -15.18
C MET A 1 11.21 20.40 -14.76
N ASN A 2 11.60 20.30 -13.48
CA ASN A 2 12.66 19.36 -13.09
C ASN A 2 12.08 17.96 -12.83
N PHE A 3 11.95 17.16 -13.89
CA PHE A 3 11.45 15.78 -13.84
C PHE A 3 12.29 14.88 -12.93
N VAL A 4 13.61 15.12 -12.86
CA VAL A 4 14.50 14.39 -11.95
C VAL A 4 14.05 14.57 -10.51
N ASN A 5 13.78 15.81 -10.08
CA ASN A 5 13.28 16.07 -8.72
C ASN A 5 11.94 15.38 -8.46
N LYS A 6 10.99 15.43 -9.41
CA LYS A 6 9.69 14.73 -9.26
C LYS A 6 9.87 13.21 -9.13
N ILE A 7 10.77 12.59 -9.89
CA ILE A 7 11.08 11.15 -9.80
C ILE A 7 11.64 10.80 -8.42
N TYR A 8 12.57 11.60 -7.90
CA TYR A 8 13.13 11.39 -6.56
C TYR A 8 12.10 11.58 -5.45
N GLU A 9 11.25 12.61 -5.54
CA GLU A 9 10.15 12.82 -4.58
C GLU A 9 9.17 11.64 -4.58
N LEU A 10 8.79 11.14 -5.76
CA LEU A 10 7.91 9.97 -5.88
C LEU A 10 8.56 8.72 -5.27
N ALA A 11 9.85 8.49 -5.53
CA ALA A 11 10.60 7.38 -4.95
C ALA A 11 10.65 7.46 -3.41
N GLU A 12 10.84 8.66 -2.86
CA GLU A 12 10.84 8.87 -1.40
C GLU A 12 9.45 8.61 -0.79
N GLN A 13 8.38 9.07 -1.44
CA GLN A 13 7.02 8.82 -0.99
C GLN A 13 6.69 7.32 -0.99
N ILE A 14 7.14 6.57 -2.01
CA ILE A 14 6.99 5.10 -2.08
C ILE A 14 7.73 4.42 -0.92
N ASP A 15 8.97 4.82 -0.64
CA ASP A 15 9.73 4.28 0.49
C ASP A 15 9.07 4.56 1.84
N TYR A 16 8.63 5.80 2.02
CA TYR A 16 7.96 6.20 3.25
C TYR A 16 6.64 5.46 3.44
N HIS A 17 5.87 5.26 2.37
CA HIS A 17 4.66 4.44 2.40
C HIS A 17 4.96 3.01 2.90
N HIS A 18 5.96 2.34 2.31
CA HIS A 18 6.32 0.99 2.75
C HIS A 18 6.88 0.95 4.19
N LYS A 19 7.59 2.00 4.60
CA LYS A 19 8.05 2.15 5.98
C LYS A 19 6.87 2.27 6.95
N MET A 20 5.85 3.05 6.62
CA MET A 20 4.65 3.20 7.46
C MET A 20 3.83 1.91 7.50
N LEU A 21 3.69 1.20 6.37
CA LEU A 21 3.06 -0.13 6.35
C LEU A 21 3.73 -1.09 7.34
N ASN A 22 5.06 -1.06 7.46
CA ASN A 22 5.75 -1.87 8.46
C ASN A 22 5.56 -1.34 9.88
N HIS A 23 5.67 -0.02 10.06
CA HIS A 23 5.61 0.59 11.38
C HIS A 23 4.26 0.34 12.05
N ARG A 24 3.17 0.36 11.26
CA ARG A 24 1.82 0.09 11.73
C ARG A 24 1.47 -1.40 11.73
N ALA A 25 2.32 -2.29 11.22
CA ALA A 25 2.00 -3.72 11.09
C ALA A 25 1.59 -4.39 12.41
N ALA A 26 2.16 -3.96 13.54
CA ALA A 26 1.78 -4.44 14.87
C ALA A 26 0.31 -4.13 15.21
N TRP A 27 -0.20 -2.97 14.79
CA TRP A 27 -1.62 -2.61 14.95
C TRP A 27 -2.51 -3.52 14.12
N LEU A 28 -2.15 -3.77 12.86
CA LEU A 28 -2.88 -4.71 12.02
C LEU A 28 -2.93 -6.11 12.65
N LEU A 29 -1.80 -6.58 13.16
CA LEU A 29 -1.70 -7.89 13.79
C LEU A 29 -2.56 -7.97 15.05
N LEU A 30 -2.46 -6.98 15.94
CA LEU A 30 -3.23 -6.94 17.19
C LEU A 30 -4.74 -6.89 16.92
N SER A 31 -5.19 -6.04 16.00
CA SER A 31 -6.60 -5.96 15.64
C SER A 31 -7.10 -7.26 15.01
N THR A 32 -6.27 -7.93 14.19
CA THR A 32 -6.59 -9.23 13.60
C THR A 32 -6.77 -10.31 14.67
N VAL A 33 -5.89 -10.37 15.69
CA VAL A 33 -6.04 -11.29 16.83
C VAL A 33 -7.33 -11.02 17.60
N ALA A 34 -7.66 -9.75 17.85
CA ALA A 34 -8.88 -9.38 18.53
C ALA A 34 -10.13 -9.84 17.77
N VAL A 35 -10.16 -9.69 16.44
CA VAL A 35 -11.29 -10.17 15.62
C VAL A 35 -11.35 -11.68 15.55
N TRP A 36 -10.22 -12.37 15.53
CA TRP A 36 -10.20 -13.83 15.56
C TRP A 36 -10.85 -14.38 16.83
N SER A 37 -10.72 -13.69 17.97
CA SER A 37 -11.40 -14.11 19.21
C SER A 37 -12.94 -14.11 19.12
N LEU A 38 -13.50 -13.41 18.13
CA LEU A 38 -14.95 -13.35 17.88
C LEU A 38 -15.43 -14.40 16.87
N SER A 39 -14.52 -15.06 16.16
CA SER A 39 -14.82 -15.91 15.00
C SER A 39 -15.77 -17.06 15.29
N ASP A 40 -15.61 -17.73 16.44
CA ASP A 40 -16.37 -18.94 16.77
C ASP A 40 -17.81 -18.63 17.18
N ASN A 41 -18.03 -17.51 17.85
CA ASN A 41 -19.33 -17.17 18.46
C ASN A 41 -20.13 -16.14 17.65
N HIS A 42 -19.44 -15.30 16.87
CA HIS A 42 -20.02 -14.15 16.18
C HIS A 42 -19.43 -13.98 14.77
N PRO A 43 -19.71 -14.92 13.84
CA PRO A 43 -19.08 -14.93 12.51
C PRO A 43 -19.44 -13.69 11.67
N ILE A 44 -20.67 -13.17 11.78
CA ILE A 44 -21.10 -11.96 11.06
C ILE A 44 -20.32 -10.72 11.57
N PRO A 45 -20.31 -10.40 12.88
CA PRO A 45 -19.45 -9.34 13.42
C PRO A 45 -17.97 -9.51 13.08
N ALA A 46 -17.44 -10.73 13.09
CA ALA A 46 -16.04 -10.99 12.79
C ALA A 46 -15.67 -10.59 11.34
N ILE A 47 -16.52 -10.91 10.35
CA ILE A 47 -16.31 -10.48 8.96
C ILE A 47 -16.35 -8.95 8.84
N VAL A 48 -17.36 -8.31 9.43
CA VAL A 48 -17.52 -6.85 9.36
C VAL A 48 -16.30 -6.17 9.99
N ALA A 49 -15.90 -6.61 11.18
CA ALA A 49 -14.72 -6.10 11.87
C ALA A 49 -13.42 -6.32 11.06
N SER A 50 -13.28 -7.49 10.40
CA SER A 50 -12.13 -7.78 9.54
C SER A 50 -12.00 -6.78 8.38
N ILE A 51 -13.11 -6.42 7.74
CA ILE A 51 -13.15 -5.42 6.66
C ILE A 51 -12.82 -4.04 7.22
N LEU A 52 -13.43 -3.66 8.34
CA LEU A 52 -13.22 -2.36 8.98
C LEU A 52 -11.75 -2.16 9.39
N ILE A 53 -11.10 -3.16 9.97
CA ILE A 53 -9.67 -3.09 10.31
C ILE A 53 -8.84 -2.68 9.11
N MET A 54 -9.10 -3.28 7.94
CA MET A 54 -8.33 -2.94 6.74
C MET A 54 -8.65 -1.56 6.19
N GLY A 55 -9.90 -1.13 6.28
CA GLY A 55 -10.28 0.25 5.99
C GLY A 55 -9.57 1.27 6.89
N PHE A 56 -9.62 1.08 8.22
CA PHE A 56 -8.94 1.95 9.17
C PHE A 56 -7.43 1.92 9.01
N TYR A 57 -6.85 0.74 8.76
CA TYR A 57 -5.43 0.59 8.51
C TYR A 57 -4.98 1.44 7.32
N ALA A 58 -5.72 1.37 6.21
CA ALA A 58 -5.46 2.18 5.03
C ALA A 58 -5.56 3.69 5.33
N VAL A 59 -6.59 4.11 6.06
CA VAL A 59 -6.77 5.52 6.46
C VAL A 59 -5.61 6.01 7.33
N ILE A 60 -5.16 5.22 8.31
CA ILE A 60 -4.01 5.58 9.17
C ILE A 60 -2.76 5.79 8.33
N ILE A 61 -2.46 4.89 7.40
CA ILE A 61 -1.29 5.00 6.52
C ILE A 61 -1.39 6.22 5.60
N THR A 62 -2.58 6.50 5.05
CA THR A 62 -2.81 7.70 4.24
C THR A 62 -2.66 8.97 5.05
N ASN A 63 -3.11 8.98 6.31
CA ASN A 63 -2.91 10.12 7.21
C ASN A 63 -1.43 10.30 7.57
N ASP A 64 -0.68 9.23 7.81
CA ASP A 64 0.78 9.30 8.05
C ASP A 64 1.51 9.89 6.83
N LEU A 65 1.06 9.57 5.61
CA LEU A 65 1.57 10.14 4.36
C LEU A 65 1.22 11.63 4.22
N LYS A 66 -0.04 11.99 4.44
CA LYS A 66 -0.53 13.38 4.38
C LYS A 66 0.16 14.26 5.42
N ALA A 67 0.40 13.74 6.62
CA ALA A 67 1.12 14.46 7.68
C ALA A 67 2.56 14.81 7.27
N LYS A 68 3.23 13.94 6.49
CA LYS A 68 4.62 14.19 6.05
C LYS A 68 4.70 15.04 4.78
N TYR A 69 3.83 14.79 3.79
CA TYR A 69 3.96 15.38 2.45
C TYR A 69 2.94 16.47 2.14
N GLY A 70 1.85 16.59 2.92
CA GLY A 70 0.82 17.62 2.74
C GLY A 70 0.30 17.68 1.30
N ASP A 71 0.31 18.89 0.74
CA ASP A 71 -0.14 19.16 -0.65
C ASP A 71 0.83 18.63 -1.72
N LYS A 72 2.04 18.18 -1.34
CA LYS A 72 3.02 17.57 -2.25
C LYS A 72 2.80 16.07 -2.44
N LEU A 73 1.72 15.52 -1.90
CA LEU A 73 1.42 14.10 -2.05
C LEU A 73 1.10 13.77 -3.51
N ILE A 74 1.97 12.98 -4.15
CA ILE A 74 1.82 12.59 -5.55
C ILE A 74 0.92 11.35 -5.67
N ALA A 75 0.90 10.49 -4.63
CA ALA A 75 0.04 9.32 -4.58
C ALA A 75 -0.57 9.11 -3.19
N ASP A 76 -1.89 8.97 -3.12
CA ASP A 76 -2.60 8.43 -1.96
C ASP A 76 -2.23 6.95 -1.81
N GLY A 77 -1.10 6.66 -1.16
CA GLY A 77 -0.60 5.42 -0.53
C GLY A 77 -0.85 4.05 -1.18
N TRP A 78 -2.02 3.77 -1.73
CA TRP A 78 -2.39 2.51 -2.35
C TRP A 78 -1.54 2.19 -3.59
N LYS A 79 -1.19 0.91 -3.76
CA LYS A 79 -0.39 0.42 -4.89
C LYS A 79 -0.96 0.80 -6.27
N ILE A 80 -2.29 0.92 -6.37
CA ILE A 80 -2.98 1.35 -7.61
C ILE A 80 -2.72 2.84 -7.88
N HIS A 81 -2.75 3.68 -6.84
CA HIS A 81 -2.48 5.11 -6.94
C HIS A 81 -1.00 5.39 -7.21
N ILE A 82 -0.08 4.63 -6.60
CA ILE A 82 1.36 4.72 -6.90
C ILE A 82 1.63 4.34 -8.37
N LYS A 83 1.06 3.23 -8.86
CA LYS A 83 1.18 2.87 -10.29
C LYS A 83 0.59 3.92 -11.22
N LYS A 84 -0.53 4.54 -10.82
CA LYS A 84 -1.17 5.62 -11.59
C LYS A 84 -0.30 6.86 -11.62
N ALA A 85 0.29 7.24 -10.49
CA ALA A 85 1.24 8.36 -10.39
C ALA A 85 2.49 8.15 -11.26
N ILE A 86 3.04 6.93 -11.29
CA ILE A 86 4.16 6.60 -12.18
C ILE A 86 3.76 6.74 -13.64
N LYS A 87 2.60 6.20 -14.04
CA LYS A 87 2.10 6.34 -15.42
C LYS A 87 1.82 7.78 -15.82
N MET A 88 1.32 8.60 -14.90
CA MET A 88 1.14 10.03 -15.14
C MET A 88 2.48 10.71 -15.36
N LEU A 89 3.48 10.40 -14.53
CA LEU A 89 4.82 10.96 -14.69
C LEU A 89 5.49 10.50 -15.98
N GLU A 90 5.28 9.24 -16.38
CA GLU A 90 5.72 8.67 -17.65
C GLU A 90 5.11 9.43 -18.84
N ALA A 91 3.80 9.69 -18.81
CA ALA A 91 3.12 10.49 -19.82
C ALA A 91 3.61 11.96 -19.86
N GLU A 92 3.79 12.59 -18.70
CA GLU A 92 4.33 13.96 -18.63
C GLU A 92 5.76 14.06 -19.22
N ILE A 93 6.60 13.03 -19.03
CA ILE A 93 7.95 12.97 -19.61
C ILE A 93 7.87 12.81 -21.13
N LEU A 94 6.98 11.94 -21.63
CA LEU A 94 6.80 11.69 -23.06
C LEU A 94 6.22 12.91 -23.81
N GLU A 95 5.39 13.73 -23.17
CA GLU A 95 4.81 14.93 -23.78
C GLU A 95 5.71 16.18 -23.62
N GLY A 96 6.56 16.22 -22.59
CA GLY A 96 7.24 17.45 -22.15
C GLY A 96 8.75 17.53 -22.37
N CYS A 97 9.41 16.49 -22.88
CA CYS A 97 10.86 16.43 -23.09
C CYS A 97 11.23 16.07 -24.53
N GLU A 98 12.41 16.52 -24.99
CA GLU A 98 13.01 16.07 -26.24
C GLU A 98 13.39 14.58 -26.17
N GLU A 99 13.27 13.85 -27.29
CA GLU A 99 13.54 12.39 -27.38
C GLU A 99 14.89 11.98 -26.76
N SER A 100 15.91 12.84 -26.85
CA SER A 100 17.25 12.56 -26.31
C SER A 100 17.32 12.52 -24.78
N GLU A 101 16.42 13.22 -24.09
CA GLU A 101 16.32 13.24 -22.62
C GLU A 101 15.22 12.32 -22.08
N GLN A 102 14.20 12.01 -22.90
CA GLN A 102 13.10 11.11 -22.52
C GLN A 102 13.62 9.75 -22.06
N GLN A 103 14.47 9.10 -22.87
CA GLN A 103 14.99 7.77 -22.55
C GLN A 103 15.71 7.74 -21.19
N LYS A 104 16.53 8.76 -20.91
CA LYS A 104 17.27 8.88 -19.63
C LYS A 104 16.33 9.06 -18.44
N LEU A 105 15.26 9.85 -18.60
CA LEU A 105 14.28 10.09 -17.54
C LEU A 105 13.37 8.88 -17.29
N LEU A 106 13.00 8.16 -18.36
CA LEU A 106 12.24 6.91 -18.28
C LEU A 106 13.05 5.80 -17.60
N ASP A 107 14.33 5.65 -17.96
CA ASP A 107 15.23 4.71 -17.30
C ASP A 107 15.38 5.04 -15.80
N LEU A 108 15.53 6.31 -15.45
CA LEU A 108 15.61 6.76 -14.07
C LEU A 108 14.31 6.49 -13.29
N LEU A 109 13.15 6.73 -13.93
CA LEU A 109 11.83 6.43 -13.36
C LEU A 109 11.67 4.92 -13.13
N GLU A 110 12.10 4.09 -14.08
CA GLU A 110 12.05 2.64 -13.94
C GLU A 110 12.95 2.15 -12.80
N GLU A 111 14.20 2.63 -12.77
CA GLU A 111 15.18 2.27 -11.75
C GLU A 111 14.71 2.70 -10.35
N LYS A 112 14.22 3.93 -10.18
CA LYS A 112 13.92 4.49 -8.86
C LYS A 112 12.51 4.17 -8.37
N CYS A 113 11.52 4.03 -9.25
CA CYS A 113 10.12 3.85 -8.85
C CYS A 113 9.58 2.45 -9.15
N HIS A 114 9.71 1.96 -10.39
CA HIS A 114 9.19 0.63 -10.75
C HIS A 114 9.89 -0.50 -10.00
N SER A 115 11.22 -0.42 -9.85
CA SER A 115 11.99 -1.43 -9.10
C SER A 115 11.53 -1.54 -7.63
N ARG A 116 11.10 -0.41 -7.03
CA ARG A 116 10.64 -0.34 -5.64
C ARG A 116 9.27 -0.96 -5.41
N ILE A 117 8.45 -1.03 -6.45
CA ILE A 117 7.11 -1.64 -6.42
C ILE A 117 7.15 -3.14 -6.75
N LYS A 118 8.26 -3.64 -7.33
CA LYS A 118 8.41 -5.07 -7.60
C LYS A 118 8.31 -5.86 -6.30
N PHE A 119 7.57 -6.97 -6.36
CA PHE A 119 7.21 -7.84 -5.23
C PHE A 119 8.43 -8.31 -4.40
N LYS A 120 9.61 -8.39 -5.04
CA LYS A 120 10.89 -8.74 -4.40
C LYS A 120 11.30 -7.77 -3.28
N ASN A 121 10.93 -6.49 -3.37
CA ASN A 121 11.17 -5.51 -2.29
C ASN A 121 10.14 -5.60 -1.17
N PHE A 122 8.97 -6.19 -1.41
CA PHE A 122 7.98 -6.45 -0.35
C PHE A 122 8.51 -7.41 0.72
N LEU A 123 9.45 -8.30 0.36
CA LEU A 123 10.15 -9.18 1.29
C LEU A 123 11.09 -8.43 2.25
N LYS A 124 11.50 -7.19 1.95
CA LYS A 124 12.16 -6.32 2.95
C LYS A 124 11.18 -5.82 4.01
N HIS A 125 9.87 -5.81 3.69
CA HIS A 125 8.80 -5.38 4.57
C HIS A 125 8.12 -6.57 5.29
N ARG A 126 8.95 -7.39 5.95
CA ARG A 126 8.52 -8.64 6.62
C ARG A 126 7.38 -8.45 7.63
N PRO A 127 7.40 -7.44 8.53
CA PRO A 127 6.33 -7.28 9.52
C PRO A 127 4.95 -7.06 8.90
N PHE A 128 4.85 -6.18 7.91
CA PHE A 128 3.59 -5.95 7.21
C PHE A 128 3.11 -7.21 6.48
N LEU A 129 4.02 -7.90 5.78
CA LEU A 129 3.66 -9.12 5.05
C LEU A 129 3.12 -10.21 5.98
N ILE A 130 3.75 -10.40 7.14
CA ILE A 130 3.29 -11.37 8.15
C ILE A 130 1.89 -10.98 8.66
N ALA A 131 1.69 -9.72 9.05
CA ALA A 131 0.40 -9.24 9.55
C ALA A 131 -0.71 -9.34 8.48
N TYR A 132 -0.37 -9.04 7.23
CA TYR A 132 -1.30 -9.12 6.10
C TYR A 132 -1.68 -10.56 5.76
N VAL A 133 -0.72 -11.48 5.71
CA VAL A 133 -0.98 -12.91 5.48
C VAL A 133 -1.85 -13.49 6.58
N PHE A 134 -1.55 -13.12 7.84
CA PHE A 134 -2.35 -13.56 8.97
C PHE A 134 -3.79 -13.03 8.92
N TRP A 135 -3.96 -11.74 8.59
CA TRP A 135 -5.28 -11.16 8.35
C TRP A 135 -6.04 -11.86 7.22
N ALA A 136 -5.38 -12.12 6.09
CA ALA A 136 -6.00 -12.77 4.93
C ALA A 136 -6.44 -14.21 5.26
N TRP A 137 -5.61 -14.95 6.00
CA TRP A 137 -5.94 -16.28 6.50
C TRP A 137 -7.15 -16.24 7.43
N MET A 138 -7.13 -15.37 8.45
CA MET A 138 -8.22 -15.20 9.40
C MET A 138 -9.53 -14.79 8.71
N PHE A 139 -9.45 -13.88 7.73
CA PHE A 139 -10.60 -13.45 6.94
C PHE A 139 -11.19 -14.61 6.12
N TYR A 140 -10.35 -15.47 5.53
CA TYR A 140 -10.79 -16.64 4.79
C TYR A 140 -11.52 -17.66 5.68
N GLU A 141 -10.97 -17.95 6.86
CA GLU A 141 -11.63 -18.82 7.86
C GLU A 141 -13.00 -18.27 8.27
N ASN A 142 -13.06 -16.97 8.57
CA ASN A 142 -14.33 -16.29 8.90
C ASN A 142 -15.34 -16.36 7.77
N LEU A 143 -14.89 -16.19 6.52
CA LEU A 143 -15.74 -16.28 5.34
C LEU A 143 -16.34 -17.70 5.20
N ILE A 144 -15.54 -18.74 5.42
CA ILE A 144 -16.02 -20.13 5.42
C ILE A 144 -17.06 -20.34 6.54
N ALA A 145 -16.77 -19.89 7.76
CA ALA A 145 -17.67 -20.04 8.89
C ALA A 145 -19.03 -19.36 8.64
N PHE A 146 -19.02 -18.14 8.08
CA PHE A 146 -20.21 -17.42 7.69
C PHE A 146 -21.01 -18.12 6.58
N LEU A 147 -20.32 -18.64 5.55
CA LEU A 147 -20.99 -19.39 4.49
C LEU A 147 -21.65 -20.68 5.01
N ARG A 148 -21.06 -21.33 6.02
CA ARG A 148 -21.69 -22.46 6.72
C ARG A 148 -22.89 -22.03 7.56
N TYR A 149 -22.84 -20.84 8.16
CA TYR A 149 -23.92 -20.32 9.00
C TYR A 149 -25.19 -19.94 8.21
N ILE A 150 -25.03 -19.47 6.97
CA ILE A 150 -26.17 -19.06 6.11
C ILE A 150 -26.80 -20.24 5.36
N LYS A 151 -26.10 -21.37 5.26
CA LYS A 151 -26.56 -22.57 4.55
C LYS A 151 -27.30 -23.52 5.48
#